data_AF-A0A812V4I3-F1
#
_entry.id   AF-A0A812V4I3-F1
#
_cell.length_a   1.000
_cell.length_b   1.000
_cell.length_c   1.000
_cell.angle_alpha   90.00
_cell.angle_beta   90.00
_cell.angle_gamma   90.00
#
_symmetry.space_group_name_H-M   'P 1'
#
loop_
_entity.id
_entity.type
_entity.pdbx_description
1 polymer ?
#
loop_
_entity_poly.entity_id
_entity_poly.type
_entity_poly.pdbx_seq_one_letter_code
_entity_poly.pdbx_strand_id
1 'polypeptide(L)'
;MATDLAHEWESIPELRRLAQKLQLVQVSGQGTTRENIVTNELVLGPTLQNLGMRPSVQTCMLHVKALYDLMQIPVPGASVYTQGWSLRRMVSLFNLIVRRGHVPREEAIRRLMGKVGLVVEPNSGEAEDGSCSDLDLEDEGGESEHDATDDEVVEGGYS
;
A
#
# COMPACT_ATOMS: atom_id res chain seq x y z
N MET A 1 -11.27 2.97 -15.22
CA MET A 1 -11.05 3.27 -13.79
C MET A 1 -10.06 2.30 -13.16
N ALA A 2 -10.38 1.00 -12.94
CA ALA A 2 -9.38 0.06 -12.39
C ALA A 2 -8.12 -0.11 -13.28
N THR A 3 -8.31 0.02 -14.59
CA THR A 3 -7.28 -0.14 -15.62
C THR A 3 -6.25 0.98 -15.64
N ASP A 4 -6.63 2.19 -15.25
CA ASP A 4 -5.84 3.38 -15.61
C ASP A 4 -4.55 3.44 -14.78
N LEU A 5 -4.65 3.17 -13.48
CA LEU A 5 -3.48 3.03 -12.59
C LEU A 5 -2.60 1.82 -12.96
N ALA A 6 -3.21 0.69 -13.34
CA ALA A 6 -2.45 -0.51 -13.71
C ALA A 6 -1.63 -0.28 -14.99
N HIS A 7 -2.20 0.38 -16.00
CA HIS A 7 -1.48 0.80 -17.19
C HIS A 7 -0.38 1.82 -16.87
N GLU A 8 -0.65 2.78 -15.99
CA GLU A 8 0.37 3.74 -15.56
C GLU A 8 1.55 3.04 -14.89
N TRP A 9 1.31 2.12 -13.96
CA TRP A 9 2.37 1.31 -13.36
C TRP A 9 3.11 0.45 -14.38
N GLU A 10 2.40 -0.18 -15.31
CA GLU A 10 2.99 -1.02 -16.35
C GLU A 10 3.92 -0.21 -17.27
N SER A 11 3.61 1.06 -17.50
CA SER A 11 4.42 1.98 -18.30
C SER A 11 5.75 2.37 -17.64
N ILE A 12 5.90 2.17 -16.33
CA ILE A 12 7.12 2.49 -15.56
C ILE A 12 8.06 1.26 -15.55
N PRO A 13 9.22 1.29 -16.24
CA PRO A 13 10.10 0.12 -16.38
C PRO A 13 10.59 -0.45 -15.04
N GLU A 14 10.85 0.40 -14.06
CA GLU A 14 11.28 0.00 -12.72
C GLU A 14 10.20 -0.80 -11.99
N LEU A 15 8.94 -0.32 -12.02
CA LEU A 15 7.81 -1.03 -11.40
C LEU A 15 7.54 -2.35 -12.12
N ARG A 16 7.68 -2.39 -13.45
CA ARG A 16 7.58 -3.63 -14.23
C ARG A 16 8.61 -4.67 -13.76
N ARG A 17 9.86 -4.27 -13.56
CA ARG A 17 10.93 -5.15 -13.06
C ARG A 17 10.65 -5.64 -11.63
N LEU A 18 10.08 -4.79 -10.78
CA LEU A 18 9.69 -5.17 -9.42
C LEU A 18 8.49 -6.12 -9.41
N ALA A 19 7.47 -5.86 -10.25
CA ALA A 19 6.32 -6.73 -10.42
C ALA A 19 6.73 -8.14 -10.88
N GLN A 20 7.68 -8.26 -11.82
CA GLN A 20 8.25 -9.55 -12.25
C GLN A 20 8.88 -10.35 -11.11
N LYS A 21 9.34 -9.67 -10.05
CA LYS A 21 9.88 -10.30 -8.83
C LYS A 21 8.83 -10.50 -7.73
N LEU A 22 7.56 -10.20 -8.01
CA LEU A 22 6.47 -10.15 -7.03
C LEU A 22 6.73 -9.17 -5.87
N GLN A 23 7.47 -8.10 -6.14
CA GLN A 23 7.93 -7.11 -5.16
C GLN A 23 7.53 -5.67 -5.56
N LEU A 24 6.34 -5.48 -6.13
CA LEU A 24 5.85 -4.15 -6.53
C LEU A 24 5.88 -3.17 -5.35
N VAL A 25 5.50 -3.64 -4.17
CA VAL A 25 5.53 -2.91 -2.91
C VAL A 25 6.62 -3.49 -2.01
N GLN A 26 7.54 -2.64 -1.57
CA GLN A 26 8.72 -3.01 -0.79
C GLN A 26 8.57 -2.56 0.66
N VAL A 27 8.34 -3.51 1.57
CA VAL A 27 8.30 -3.24 3.02
C VAL A 27 9.57 -3.78 3.66
N SER A 28 10.25 -2.94 4.45
CA SER A 28 11.44 -3.28 5.22
C SER A 28 11.13 -3.26 6.72
N GLY A 29 11.62 -4.26 7.44
CA GLY A 29 11.45 -4.36 8.89
C GLY A 29 10.04 -4.76 9.34
N GLN A 30 9.76 -4.54 10.63
CA GLN A 30 8.45 -4.78 11.24
C GLN A 30 7.62 -3.49 11.16
N GLY A 31 6.66 -3.45 10.24
CA GLY A 31 5.70 -2.36 10.10
C GLY A 31 5.99 -1.38 8.96
N THR A 32 5.08 -0.41 8.80
CA THR A 32 5.18 0.62 7.76
C THR A 32 5.84 1.87 8.33
N THR A 33 6.98 2.25 7.77
CA THR A 33 7.81 3.38 8.19
C THR A 33 7.86 4.47 7.11
N ARG A 34 8.44 5.62 7.46
CA ARG A 34 8.72 6.71 6.51
C ARG A 34 9.65 6.27 5.38
N GLU A 35 10.62 5.43 5.69
CA GLU A 35 11.54 4.89 4.70
C GLU A 35 10.79 4.06 3.65
N ASN A 36 9.76 3.32 4.05
CA ASN A 36 8.93 2.59 3.09
C ASN A 36 8.22 3.54 2.12
N ILE A 37 7.74 4.71 2.56
CA ILE A 37 7.16 5.70 1.65
C ILE A 37 8.21 6.19 0.64
N VAL A 38 9.44 6.46 1.10
CA VAL A 38 10.53 6.92 0.24
C VAL A 38 10.90 5.86 -0.80
N THR A 39 11.10 4.61 -0.37
CA THR A 39 11.46 3.49 -1.26
C THR A 39 10.35 3.18 -2.26
N ASN A 40 9.09 3.41 -1.89
CA ASN A 40 7.91 3.12 -2.72
C ASN A 40 7.35 4.37 -3.41
N GLU A 41 8.14 5.43 -3.58
CA GLU A 41 7.67 6.66 -4.20
C GLU A 41 7.07 6.42 -5.60
N LEU A 42 7.71 5.56 -6.40
CA LEU A 42 7.29 5.28 -7.77
C LEU A 42 5.91 4.61 -7.85
N VAL A 43 5.57 3.72 -6.91
CA VAL A 43 4.24 3.11 -6.85
C VAL A 43 3.23 4.05 -6.21
N LEU A 44 3.62 4.77 -5.15
CA LEU A 44 2.74 5.66 -4.41
C LEU A 44 2.31 6.89 -5.21
N GLY A 45 3.17 7.45 -6.06
CA GLY A 45 2.84 8.63 -6.85
C GLY A 45 1.58 8.45 -7.71
N PRO A 46 1.58 7.51 -8.67
CA PRO A 46 0.40 7.15 -9.46
C PRO A 46 -0.79 6.73 -8.58
N THR A 47 -0.55 5.99 -7.49
CA THR A 47 -1.60 5.56 -6.56
C THR A 47 -2.34 6.77 -5.98
N LEU A 48 -1.60 7.75 -5.47
CA LEU A 48 -2.16 8.94 -4.85
C LEU A 48 -2.86 9.84 -5.87
N GLN A 49 -2.34 9.92 -7.09
CA GLN A 49 -2.94 10.70 -8.18
C GLN A 49 -4.28 10.11 -8.66
N ASN A 50 -4.34 8.78 -8.79
CA ASN A 50 -5.52 8.11 -9.34
C ASN A 50 -6.56 7.77 -8.26
N LEU A 51 -6.13 7.38 -7.05
CA LEU A 51 -7.02 6.89 -5.98
C LEU A 51 -7.19 7.87 -4.82
N GLY A 52 -6.38 8.92 -4.76
CA GLY A 52 -6.36 9.88 -3.66
C GLY A 52 -5.74 9.32 -2.37
N MET A 53 -6.03 9.98 -1.24
CA MET A 53 -5.43 9.68 0.07
C MET A 53 -6.25 8.69 0.93
N ARG A 54 -7.38 8.20 0.43
CA ARG A 54 -8.29 7.31 1.17
C ARG A 54 -8.74 6.08 0.36
N PRO A 55 -7.85 5.35 -0.34
CA PRO A 55 -8.26 4.11 -0.99
C PRO A 55 -8.69 3.08 0.06
N SER A 56 -9.51 2.10 -0.33
CA SER A 56 -9.74 0.89 0.48
C SER A 56 -8.65 -0.15 0.19
N VAL A 57 -8.48 -1.14 1.07
CA VAL A 57 -7.57 -2.28 0.81
C VAL A 57 -8.01 -3.02 -0.45
N GLN A 58 -9.32 -3.25 -0.61
CA GLN A 58 -9.91 -3.93 -1.76
C GLN A 58 -9.64 -3.17 -3.07
N THR A 59 -9.70 -1.84 -3.04
CA THR A 59 -9.31 -0.99 -4.18
C THR A 59 -7.84 -1.19 -4.51
N CYS A 60 -6.93 -1.13 -3.53
CA CYS A 60 -5.50 -1.37 -3.76
C CYS A 60 -5.25 -2.78 -4.34
N MET A 61 -5.88 -3.82 -3.78
CA MET A 61 -5.77 -5.20 -4.26
C MET A 61 -6.27 -5.34 -5.71
N LEU A 62 -7.38 -4.70 -6.05
CA LEU A 62 -7.93 -4.72 -7.41
C LEU A 62 -6.92 -4.20 -8.42
N HIS A 63 -6.25 -3.08 -8.13
CA HIS A 63 -5.25 -2.50 -9.02
C HIS A 63 -3.96 -3.32 -9.08
N VAL A 64 -3.49 -3.85 -7.95
CA VAL A 64 -2.33 -4.76 -7.91
C VAL A 64 -2.61 -5.99 -8.77
N LYS A 65 -3.79 -6.62 -8.60
CA LYS A 65 -4.21 -7.75 -9.42
C LYS A 65 -4.31 -7.37 -10.91
N ALA A 66 -4.90 -6.22 -11.23
CA ALA A 66 -5.03 -5.76 -12.61
C ALA A 66 -3.67 -5.57 -13.29
N LEU A 67 -2.65 -5.08 -12.57
CA LEU A 67 -1.28 -5.00 -13.11
C LEU A 67 -0.72 -6.39 -13.44
N TYR A 68 -0.85 -7.35 -12.52
CA TYR A 68 -0.36 -8.71 -12.76
C TYR A 68 -1.09 -9.41 -13.91
N ASP A 69 -2.41 -9.24 -14.00
CA ASP A 69 -3.22 -9.76 -15.10
C ASP A 69 -2.82 -9.12 -16.44
N LEU A 70 -2.58 -7.80 -16.48
CA LEU A 70 -2.09 -7.08 -17.66
C LEU A 70 -0.72 -7.59 -18.13
N MET A 71 0.17 -7.88 -17.18
CA MET A 71 1.49 -8.43 -17.46
C MET A 71 1.50 -9.94 -17.74
N GLN A 72 0.34 -10.61 -17.63
CA GLN A 72 0.18 -12.06 -17.74
C GLN A 72 1.09 -12.83 -16.76
N ILE A 73 1.30 -12.28 -15.56
CA ILE A 73 2.10 -12.91 -14.52
C ILE A 73 1.17 -13.64 -13.55
N PRO A 74 1.30 -14.96 -13.38
CA PRO A 74 0.56 -15.68 -12.34
C PRO A 74 1.05 -15.22 -10.98
N VAL A 75 0.14 -14.70 -10.16
CA VAL A 75 0.43 -14.22 -8.80
C VAL A 75 -0.50 -14.91 -7.80
N PRO A 76 0.01 -15.42 -6.66
CA PRO A 76 -0.83 -15.95 -5.60
C PRO A 76 -1.75 -14.86 -5.02
N GLY A 77 -3.00 -15.21 -4.70
CA GLY A 77 -3.96 -14.28 -4.09
C GLY A 77 -3.44 -13.67 -2.78
N ALA A 78 -2.72 -14.46 -1.97
CA ALA A 78 -2.06 -13.98 -0.75
C ALA A 78 -1.05 -12.86 -1.04
N SER A 79 -0.25 -12.98 -2.10
CA SER A 79 0.71 -11.93 -2.49
C SER A 79 0.00 -10.64 -2.91
N VAL A 80 -1.11 -10.74 -3.65
CA VAL A 80 -1.94 -9.57 -4.01
C VAL A 80 -2.51 -8.91 -2.75
N TYR A 81 -3.02 -9.70 -1.81
CA TYR A 81 -3.55 -9.21 -0.54
C TYR A 81 -2.48 -8.45 0.25
N THR A 82 -1.32 -9.07 0.49
CA THR A 82 -0.22 -8.46 1.24
C THR A 82 0.24 -7.15 0.60
N GLN A 83 0.45 -7.12 -0.72
CA GLN A 83 0.87 -5.91 -1.41
C GLN A 83 -0.20 -4.82 -1.38
N GLY A 84 -1.48 -5.17 -1.55
CA GLY A 84 -2.60 -4.23 -1.44
C GLY A 84 -2.72 -3.63 -0.04
N TRP A 85 -2.56 -4.46 0.99
CA TRP A 85 -2.55 -4.04 2.39
C TRP A 85 -1.39 -3.10 2.70
N SER A 86 -0.17 -3.47 2.29
CA SER A 86 1.03 -2.63 2.46
C SER A 86 0.89 -1.28 1.74
N LEU A 87 0.39 -1.27 0.50
CA LEU A 87 0.12 -0.05 -0.25
C LEU A 87 -0.87 0.85 0.50
N ARG A 88 -1.97 0.27 1.01
CA ARG A 88 -2.97 1.02 1.78
C ARG A 88 -2.38 1.61 3.07
N ARG A 89 -1.58 0.84 3.82
CA ARG A 89 -0.91 1.30 5.05
C ARG A 89 0.05 2.46 4.75
N MET A 90 0.81 2.39 3.65
CA MET A 90 1.68 3.49 3.23
C MET A 90 0.91 4.76 2.86
N VAL A 91 -0.23 4.65 2.16
CA VAL A 91 -1.09 5.82 1.89
C VAL A 91 -1.65 6.42 3.18
N SER A 92 -2.02 5.58 4.16
CA SER A 92 -2.41 6.03 5.51
C SER A 92 -1.30 6.83 6.19
N LEU A 93 -0.08 6.28 6.20
CA LEU A 93 1.07 6.93 6.83
C LEU A 93 1.43 8.23 6.11
N PHE A 94 1.37 8.26 4.78
CA PHE A 94 1.56 9.48 4.00
C PHE A 94 0.55 10.56 4.41
N ASN A 95 -0.74 10.21 4.50
CA ASN A 95 -1.79 11.13 4.95
C ASN A 95 -1.53 11.65 6.38
N LEU A 96 -1.07 10.80 7.29
CA LEU A 96 -0.69 11.23 8.64
C LEU A 96 0.49 12.22 8.62
N ILE A 97 1.48 12.02 7.75
CA ILE A 97 2.63 12.92 7.63
C ILE A 97 2.18 14.29 7.12
N VAL A 98 1.35 14.31 6.07
CA VAL A 98 0.83 15.53 5.46
C VAL A 98 0.03 16.37 6.45
N ARG A 99 -0.74 15.75 7.35
CA ARG A 99 -1.62 16.46 8.29
C ARG A 99 -0.90 17.15 9.44
N ARG A 100 0.39 16.88 9.67
CA ARG A 100 1.16 17.44 10.80
C ARG A 100 1.53 18.92 10.63
N GLY A 101 1.21 19.56 9.51
CA GLY A 101 1.43 21.00 9.29
C GLY A 101 2.89 21.42 9.12
N HIS A 102 3.84 20.48 9.16
CA HIS A 102 5.26 20.74 8.92
C HIS A 102 5.71 20.22 7.56
N VAL A 103 6.73 20.88 6.98
CA VAL A 103 7.35 20.45 5.72
C VAL A 103 8.19 19.18 5.93
N PRO A 104 7.91 18.06 5.23
CA PRO A 104 8.76 16.87 5.30
C PRO A 104 10.18 17.15 4.83
N ARG A 105 11.16 16.54 5.50
CA ARG A 105 12.58 16.69 5.14
C ARG A 105 12.90 15.87 3.89
N GLU A 106 12.27 14.71 3.80
CA GLU A 106 12.42 13.72 2.75
C GLU A 106 11.91 14.26 1.41
N GLU A 107 12.79 14.38 0.42
CA GLU A 107 12.45 14.95 -0.89
C GLU A 107 11.38 14.15 -1.63
N ALA A 108 11.44 12.81 -1.55
CA ALA A 108 10.43 11.92 -2.12
C ALA A 108 9.03 12.23 -1.58
N ILE A 109 8.89 12.47 -0.27
CA ILE A 109 7.59 12.81 0.33
C ILE A 109 7.11 14.17 -0.17
N ARG A 110 8.01 15.16 -0.31
CA ARG A 110 7.66 16.47 -0.89
C ARG A 110 7.20 16.36 -2.34
N ARG A 111 7.83 15.49 -3.15
CA ARG A 111 7.39 15.20 -4.53
C ARG A 111 6.00 14.54 -4.54
N LEU A 112 5.75 13.59 -3.64
CA LEU A 112 4.41 13.00 -3.49
C LEU A 112 3.35 14.03 -3.08
N MET A 113 3.68 14.97 -2.19
CA MET A 113 2.78 16.09 -1.84
C MET A 113 2.45 16.95 -3.07
N GLY A 114 3.45 17.28 -3.89
CA GLY A 114 3.22 17.99 -5.15
C GLY A 114 2.29 17.24 -6.11
N LYS A 115 2.40 15.91 -6.19
CA LYS A 115 1.54 15.06 -7.02
C LYS A 115 0.06 15.09 -6.61
N VAL A 116 -0.24 15.29 -5.33
CA VAL A 116 -1.62 15.43 -4.82
C VAL A 116 -2.08 16.88 -4.72
N GLY A 117 -1.33 17.83 -5.27
CA GLY A 117 -1.69 19.25 -5.28
C GLY A 117 -1.56 19.94 -3.92
N LEU A 118 -0.82 19.34 -2.97
CA LEU A 118 -0.52 19.96 -1.69
C LEU A 118 0.67 20.91 -1.89
N VAL A 119 0.36 22.20 -2.00
CA VAL A 119 1.37 23.25 -2.08
C VAL A 119 2.03 23.38 -0.72
N VAL A 120 3.31 23.04 -0.66
CA VAL A 120 4.13 23.30 0.52
C VAL A 120 4.79 24.64 0.32
N GLU A 121 4.15 25.71 0.80
CA GLU A 121 4.82 26.99 0.86
C GLU A 121 5.92 26.92 1.93
N PRO A 122 7.18 27.28 1.60
CA PRO A 122 8.24 27.31 2.59
C PRO A 122 7.96 28.45 3.58
N ASN A 123 7.31 28.12 4.69
CA ASN A 123 7.08 28.94 5.89
C ASN A 123 7.26 30.46 5.69
N SER A 124 6.18 31.15 5.29
CA SER A 124 5.98 32.53 5.73
C SER A 124 5.39 32.53 7.16
N GLY A 125 6.22 32.19 8.14
CA GLY A 125 6.15 32.77 9.49
C GLY A 125 4.97 32.58 10.45
N GLU A 126 3.86 31.89 10.15
CA GLU A 126 2.72 31.82 11.11
C GLU A 126 2.30 30.37 11.41
N ALA A 127 2.68 29.89 12.60
CA ALA A 127 2.30 28.58 13.11
C ALA A 127 0.93 28.67 13.80
N GLU A 128 -0.13 28.20 13.15
CA GLU A 128 -1.39 27.89 13.84
C GLU A 128 -1.33 26.46 14.39
N ASP A 129 -1.47 26.38 15.72
CA ASP A 129 -1.49 25.18 16.53
C ASP A 129 -2.78 24.37 16.30
N GLY A 130 -2.76 23.53 15.26
CA GLY A 130 -3.84 22.62 14.92
C GLY A 130 -3.79 21.35 15.76
N SER A 131 -4.54 21.35 16.87
CA SER A 131 -4.80 20.18 17.72
C SER A 131 -5.15 18.92 16.91
N CYS A 132 -4.27 17.90 17.00
CA CYS A 132 -4.39 16.66 16.25
C CYS A 132 -5.20 15.64 17.07
N SER A 133 -6.46 15.42 16.69
CA SER A 133 -7.31 14.36 17.23
C SER A 133 -6.72 12.98 16.92
N ASP A 134 -6.51 12.21 17.98
CA ASP A 134 -6.04 10.83 18.01
C ASP A 134 -6.80 9.96 16.99
N LEU A 135 -6.08 9.42 16.01
CA LEU A 135 -6.62 8.44 15.08
C LEU A 135 -6.11 7.08 15.52
N ASP A 136 -6.96 6.41 16.29
CA ASP A 136 -6.82 5.02 16.70
C ASP A 136 -6.76 4.15 15.43
N LEU A 137 -5.56 3.76 15.04
CA LEU A 137 -5.33 2.80 13.97
C LEU A 137 -5.50 1.42 14.60
N GLU A 138 -6.75 0.98 14.71
CA GLU A 138 -7.06 -0.38 15.15
C GLU A 138 -6.28 -1.39 14.29
N ASP A 139 -5.40 -2.09 14.98
CA ASP A 139 -4.59 -3.18 14.49
C ASP A 139 -5.49 -4.42 14.44
N GLU A 140 -6.23 -4.61 13.34
CA GLU A 140 -6.89 -5.89 13.06
C GLU A 140 -5.85 -6.94 12.69
N GLY A 141 -5.09 -7.38 13.69
CA GLY A 141 -4.32 -8.61 13.70
C GLY A 141 -5.18 -9.74 14.26
N GLY A 142 -5.57 -10.67 13.40
CA GLY A 142 -6.39 -11.82 13.79
C GLY A 142 -6.47 -12.87 12.70
N GLU A 143 -5.31 -13.34 12.22
CA GLU A 143 -5.24 -14.58 11.45
C GLU A 143 -5.62 -15.74 12.38
N SER A 144 -6.86 -16.19 12.29
CA SER A 144 -7.34 -17.42 12.93
C SER A 144 -6.66 -18.61 12.25
N GLU A 145 -5.76 -19.27 12.97
CA GLU A 145 -5.17 -20.56 12.60
C GLU A 145 -6.29 -21.57 12.29
N HIS A 146 -6.35 -22.01 11.03
CA HIS A 146 -7.22 -23.09 10.62
C HIS A 146 -6.51 -24.40 11.01
N ASP A 147 -6.82 -24.92 12.19
CA ASP A 147 -6.39 -26.25 12.63
C ASP A 147 -7.14 -27.30 11.80
N ALA A 148 -6.46 -27.82 10.78
CA ALA A 148 -6.92 -28.97 10.01
C ALA A 148 -6.62 -30.23 10.83
N THR A 149 -7.57 -30.64 11.67
CA THR A 149 -7.54 -31.97 12.28
C THR A 149 -8.12 -33.01 11.33
N ASP A 150 -7.19 -33.86 10.93
CA ASP A 150 -7.24 -35.12 10.20
C ASP A 150 -8.48 -36.00 10.52
N ASP A 151 -9.26 -36.32 9.50
CA ASP A 151 -10.40 -37.25 9.57
C ASP A 151 -9.85 -38.68 9.34
N GLU A 152 -9.54 -39.39 10.42
CA GLU A 152 -9.15 -40.82 10.36
C GLU A 152 -10.36 -41.67 9.92
N VAL A 153 -10.26 -42.19 8.70
CA VAL A 153 -11.16 -43.21 8.14
C VAL A 153 -10.96 -44.54 8.89
N VAL A 154 -11.84 -44.84 9.84
CA VAL A 154 -11.86 -46.16 10.51
C VAL A 154 -12.35 -47.24 9.54
N GLU A 155 -11.47 -48.19 9.28
CA GLU A 155 -11.66 -49.34 8.39
C GLU A 155 -12.85 -50.23 8.79
N GLY A 156 -13.61 -50.63 7.76
CA GLY A 156 -14.61 -51.68 7.87
C GLY A 156 -13.97 -53.07 7.94
N GLY A 157 -14.30 -53.80 9.00
CA GLY A 157 -14.09 -55.24 9.10
C GLY A 157 -15.42 -55.96 9.25
N TYR A 158 -16.00 -56.43 8.14
CA TYR A 158 -17.03 -57.46 8.16
C TYR A 158 -16.33 -58.84 8.14
N SER A 159 -16.55 -59.65 9.17
CA SER A 159 -16.50 -61.12 9.11
C SER A 159 -17.31 -61.71 10.26
#